data_AF-A0A8B5Y5E6-F1
#
_entry.id   AF-A0A8B5Y5E6-F1
#
_cell.length_a   1.000
_cell.length_b   1.000
_cell.length_c   1.000
_cell.angle_alpha   90.00
_cell.angle_beta   90.00
_cell.angle_gamma   90.00
#
_symmetry.space_group_name_H-M   'P 1'
#
loop_
_entity.id
_entity.type
_entity.pdbx_description
1 polymer ?
#
loop_
_entity_poly.entity_id
_entity_poly.type
_entity_poly.pdbx_seq_one_letter_code
_entity_poly.pdbx_strand_id
1 'polypeptide(L)'
;MELHFKRLYIGVNLGVVSTKTQNINIQKLMEDYNVSGLSIAAINGGNIRSTECFGLLEAETDKSVESNSIFSACSISKFLTSILVNLPL
;
A
#
# COMPACT_ATOMS: atom_id res chain seq x y z
N MET A 1 -14.14 14.88 -22.53
CA MET A 1 -13.18 15.11 -21.44
C MET A 1 -13.61 14.22 -20.29
N GLU A 2 -13.19 12.96 -20.32
CA GLU A 2 -13.67 11.92 -19.40
C GLU A 2 -12.55 11.66 -18.39
N LEU A 3 -12.75 12.11 -17.14
CA LEU A 3 -11.82 11.80 -16.05
C LEU A 3 -12.03 10.34 -15.64
N HIS A 4 -11.22 9.44 -16.17
CA HIS A 4 -11.09 8.08 -15.69
C HIS A 4 -10.39 8.08 -14.32
N PHE A 5 -11.18 8.13 -13.25
CA PHE A 5 -10.67 7.93 -11.90
C PHE A 5 -10.25 6.46 -11.72
N LYS A 6 -8.98 6.14 -11.99
CA LYS A 6 -8.40 4.82 -11.66
C LYS A 6 -8.44 4.67 -10.14
N ARG A 7 -9.28 3.74 -9.66
CA ARG A 7 -9.59 3.54 -8.25
C ARG A 7 -8.35 3.03 -7.52
N LEU A 8 -7.65 3.92 -6.82
CA LEU A 8 -6.49 3.58 -5.99
C LEU A 8 -6.96 2.87 -4.71
N TYR A 9 -6.73 1.56 -4.61
CA TYR A 9 -6.92 0.80 -3.38
C TYR A 9 -5.70 0.97 -2.47
N ILE A 10 -5.80 1.86 -1.51
CA ILE A 10 -4.85 2.02 -0.40
C ILE A 10 -5.50 1.48 0.87
N GLY A 11 -5.00 0.35 1.36
CA GLY A 11 -5.45 -0.28 2.59
C GLY A 11 -4.29 -0.43 3.56
N VAL A 12 -4.46 0.03 4.80
CA VAL A 12 -3.61 -0.39 5.93
C VAL A 12 -4.40 -1.47 6.65
N ASN A 13 -3.96 -2.72 6.52
CA ASN A 13 -4.52 -3.79 7.34
C ASN A 13 -3.66 -3.89 8.61
N LEU A 14 -4.15 -3.33 9.71
CA LEU A 14 -3.57 -3.53 11.03
C LEU A 14 -4.22 -4.77 11.66
N GLY A 15 -3.62 -5.93 11.40
CA GLY A 15 -4.04 -7.21 11.94
C GLY A 15 -2.84 -8.11 12.16
N VAL A 16 -2.92 -9.01 13.14
CA VAL A 16 -1.95 -10.10 13.28
C VAL A 16 -2.04 -10.93 11.99
N VAL A 17 -0.99 -10.90 11.16
CA VAL A 17 -0.82 -11.85 10.06
C VAL A 17 -0.68 -13.23 10.70
N SER A 18 -1.81 -13.91 10.85
CA SER A 18 -1.84 -15.33 11.19
C SER A 18 -1.30 -16.09 9.98
N THR A 19 -0.18 -16.77 10.19
CA THR A 19 0.54 -17.56 9.18
C THR A 19 -0.29 -18.79 8.78
N LYS A 20 -1.37 -18.58 8.03
CA LYS A 20 -1.92 -19.61 7.18
C LYS A 20 -1.47 -19.27 5.77
N THR A 21 -0.41 -19.94 5.32
CA THR A 21 0.18 -19.82 3.99
C THR A 21 -0.85 -20.20 2.94
N GLN A 22 -1.68 -19.24 2.54
CA GLN A 22 -2.27 -19.24 1.22
C GLN A 22 -1.20 -18.63 0.31
N ASN A 23 -0.87 -19.31 -0.78
CA ASN A 23 0.03 -18.77 -1.80
C ASN A 23 -0.74 -17.67 -2.55
N ILE A 24 -0.73 -16.46 -1.99
CA ILE A 24 -1.39 -15.31 -2.59
C ILE A 24 -0.47 -14.78 -3.68
N ASN A 25 -0.87 -14.97 -4.94
CA ASN A 25 -0.17 -14.36 -6.06
C ASN A 25 -0.62 -12.90 -6.21
N ILE A 26 0.16 -11.98 -5.65
CA ILE A 26 -0.12 -10.53 -5.68
C ILE A 26 -0.21 -9.99 -7.10
N GLN A 27 0.64 -10.47 -8.01
CA GLN A 27 0.63 -10.03 -9.40
C GLN A 27 -0.72 -10.38 -10.08
N LYS A 28 -1.23 -11.59 -9.86
CA LYS A 28 -2.54 -12.00 -10.36
C LYS A 28 -3.67 -11.14 -9.78
N LEU A 29 -3.63 -10.82 -8.49
CA LEU A 29 -4.63 -9.92 -7.88
C LEU A 29 -4.54 -8.51 -8.47
N MET A 30 -3.34 -8.00 -8.73
CA MET A 30 -3.18 -6.70 -9.37
C MET A 30 -3.78 -6.68 -10.77
N GLU A 31 -3.62 -7.76 -11.54
CA GLU A 31 -4.27 -7.93 -12.85
C GLU A 31 -5.80 -7.99 -12.70
N ASP A 32 -6.32 -8.87 -11.83
CA ASP A 32 -7.76 -9.06 -11.62
C ASP A 32 -8.49 -7.78 -11.16
N TYR A 33 -7.80 -6.92 -10.38
CA TYR A 33 -8.35 -5.66 -9.84
C TYR A 33 -7.87 -4.40 -10.57
N ASN A 34 -7.10 -4.54 -11.66
CA ASN A 34 -6.54 -3.44 -12.44
C ASN A 34 -5.76 -2.42 -11.59
N VAL A 35 -4.93 -2.92 -10.67
CA VAL A 35 -4.06 -2.12 -9.80
C VAL A 35 -2.74 -1.87 -10.51
N SER A 36 -2.43 -0.60 -10.79
CA SER A 36 -1.23 -0.23 -11.56
C SER A 36 0.08 -0.46 -10.80
N GLY A 37 0.09 -0.24 -9.48
CA GLY A 37 1.28 -0.42 -8.65
C GLY A 37 0.95 -0.58 -7.17
N LEU A 38 1.82 -1.29 -6.45
CA LEU A 38 1.64 -1.64 -5.05
C LEU A 38 2.99 -1.73 -4.33
N SER A 39 3.06 -1.22 -3.10
CA SER A 39 4.20 -1.43 -2.19
C SER A 39 3.69 -2.00 -0.87
N ILE A 40 4.33 -3.06 -0.37
CA ILE A 40 3.98 -3.76 0.86
C ILE A 40 5.21 -3.82 1.76
N ALA A 41 5.08 -3.39 3.01
CA ALA A 41 6.12 -3.53 4.02
C ALA A 41 5.64 -4.43 5.16
N ALA A 42 6.44 -5.43 5.55
CA ALA A 42 6.18 -6.27 6.70
C ALA A 42 6.96 -5.76 7.91
N ILE A 43 6.27 -5.43 9.00
CA ILE A 43 6.89 -4.93 10.23
C ILE A 43 6.83 -6.02 11.30
N ASN A 44 7.96 -6.30 11.94
CA ASN A 44 8.07 -7.23 13.06
C ASN A 44 8.98 -6.64 14.14
N GLY A 45 8.52 -6.64 15.40
CA GLY A 45 9.30 -6.09 16.52
C GLY A 45 9.74 -4.63 16.31
N GLY A 46 8.88 -3.81 15.70
CA GLY A 46 9.18 -2.40 15.41
C GLY A 46 10.15 -2.15 14.24
N ASN A 47 10.60 -3.19 13.54
CA ASN A 47 11.52 -3.08 12.42
C ASN A 47 10.86 -3.55 11.11
N ILE A 48 11.23 -2.94 9.99
CA ILE A 48 10.84 -3.42 8.67
C ILE A 48 11.63 -4.70 8.38
N ARG A 49 10.92 -5.82 8.25
CA ARG A 49 11.49 -7.13 7.94
C ARG A 49 11.68 -7.33 6.43
N SER A 50 10.74 -6.85 5.63
CA SER A 50 10.78 -6.94 4.18
C SER A 50 9.93 -5.85 3.55
N THR A 51 10.28 -5.50 2.32
CA THR A 51 9.50 -4.62 1.45
C THR A 51 9.41 -5.28 0.08
N GLU A 52 8.21 -5.38 -0.47
CA GLU A 52 7.95 -5.92 -1.80
C GLU A 52 7.21 -4.85 -2.61
N CYS A 53 7.70 -4.58 -3.83
CA CYS A 53 7.17 -3.56 -4.72
C CYS A 53 6.78 -4.18 -6.05
N PHE A 54 5.63 -3.79 -6.58
CA PHE A 54 5.04 -4.35 -7.79
C PHE A 54 4.48 -3.25 -8.69
N GLY A 55 4.63 -3.43 -10.01
CA GLY A 55 4.02 -2.59 -11.01
C GLY A 55 4.61 -1.18 -11.14
N LEU A 56 3.79 -0.26 -11.60
CA LEU A 56 4.14 1.11 -11.98
C LEU A 56 3.51 2.12 -11.02
N LEU A 57 4.26 3.15 -10.66
CA LEU A 57 3.82 4.22 -9.77
C LEU A 57 2.70 5.05 -10.38
N GLU A 58 2.80 5.33 -11.68
CA GLU A 58 1.83 6.06 -12.46
C GLU A 58 1.46 5.21 -13.69
N ALA A 59 0.17 5.03 -13.95
CA ALA A 59 -0.27 4.30 -15.12
C ALA A 59 0.20 5.03 -16.40
N GLU A 60 0.58 4.27 -17.42
CA GLU A 60 1.07 4.81 -18.71
C GLU A 60 2.43 5.54 -18.60
N THR A 61 3.19 5.26 -17.55
CA THR A 61 4.59 5.70 -17.40
C THR A 61 5.53 4.53 -17.22
N ASP A 62 6.82 4.73 -17.46
CA ASP A 62 7.85 3.73 -17.19
C ASP A 62 8.37 3.79 -15.74
N LYS A 63 7.70 4.53 -14.85
CA LYS A 63 8.13 4.66 -13.46
C LYS A 63 7.66 3.45 -12.66
N SER A 64 8.57 2.57 -12.28
CA SER A 64 8.30 1.47 -11.37
C SER A 64 8.02 1.95 -9.94
N VAL A 65 7.24 1.15 -9.20
CA VAL A 65 7.11 1.34 -7.75
C VAL A 65 8.40 0.90 -7.08
N GLU A 66 8.96 1.79 -6.27
CA GLU A 66 10.14 1.56 -5.44
C GLU A 66 9.80 1.66 -3.95
N SER A 67 10.66 1.14 -3.08
CA SER A 67 10.46 1.15 -1.62
C SER A 67 10.28 2.55 -1.01
N ASN A 68 10.76 3.60 -1.69
CA ASN A 68 10.63 5.01 -1.30
C ASN A 68 9.56 5.77 -2.10
N SER A 69 8.75 5.08 -2.90
CA SER A 69 7.67 5.70 -3.66
C SER A 69 6.59 6.27 -2.75
N ILE A 70 6.09 7.45 -3.09
CA ILE A 70 5.09 8.18 -2.30
C ILE A 70 3.71 7.97 -2.91
N PHE A 71 2.78 7.51 -2.09
CA PHE A 71 1.37 7.34 -2.45
C PHE A 71 0.50 8.35 -1.69
N SER A 72 -0.63 8.74 -2.26
CA SER A 72 -1.65 9.46 -1.51
C SER A 72 -2.22 8.56 -0.42
N ALA A 73 -2.20 9.00 0.84
CA ALA A 73 -2.61 8.21 1.99
C ALA A 73 -4.12 8.22 2.29
N CYS A 74 -4.89 9.17 1.72
CA CYS A 74 -6.32 9.41 1.96
C CYS A 74 -6.76 9.23 3.43
N SER A 75 -7.53 8.19 3.75
CA SER A 75 -8.07 7.98 5.12
C SER A 75 -7.05 7.44 6.11
N ILE A 76 -5.89 6.95 5.68
CA ILE A 76 -4.80 6.53 6.56
C ILE A 76 -4.31 7.72 7.38
N SER A 77 -4.31 8.92 6.80
CA SER A 77 -3.92 10.15 7.48
C SER A 77 -4.74 10.42 8.75
N LYS A 78 -6.00 9.98 8.82
CA LYS A 78 -6.84 10.16 10.02
C LYS A 78 -6.29 9.44 11.24
N PHE A 79 -5.72 8.25 11.04
CA PHE A 79 -5.08 7.50 12.12
C PHE A 79 -3.86 8.25 12.66
N LEU A 80 -2.99 8.75 11.78
CA LEU A 80 -1.85 9.58 12.15
C LEU A 80 -2.30 10.85 12.91
N THR A 81 -3.34 11.53 12.42
CA THR A 81 -3.91 12.70 13.09
C THR A 81 -4.42 12.36 14.50
N SER A 82 -5.05 11.20 14.68
CA SER A 82 -5.54 10.77 16.00
C SER A 82 -4.40 10.51 16.99
N ILE A 83 -3.27 9.95 16.55
CA ILE A 83 -2.09 9.78 17.39
C ILE A 83 -1.54 11.16 17.78
N LEU A 84 -1.44 12.07 16.81
CA LEU A 84 -0.89 13.41 17.03
C LEU A 84 -1.72 14.22 18.04
N VAL A 85 -3.05 14.19 17.93
CA VAL A 85 -3.96 14.91 18.85
C VAL A 85 -3.93 14.32 20.26
N ASN A 86 -3.71 13.02 20.39
CA ASN A 86 -3.69 12.33 21.68
C ASN A 86 -2.29 12.26 22.32
N LEU A 87 -1.25 12.76 21.65
CA LEU A 87 0.09 12.81 22.22
C LEU A 87 0.16 13.99 23.20
N PRO A 88 0.35 13.75 24.50
CA PRO A 88 0.57 14.84 25.44
C PRO A 88 1.91 15.51 25.10
N LEU A 89 1.86 16.78 24.73
CA LEU A 89 3.03 17.67 24.60
C LEU A 89 3.52 18.10 25.98
#